data_AF-A0A1I1BJN8-F1
#
_entry.id   AF-A0A1I1BJN8-F1
#
_cell.length_a   1.000
_cell.length_b   1.000
_cell.length_c   1.000
_cell.angle_alpha   90.00
_cell.angle_beta   90.00
_cell.angle_gamma   90.00
#
_symmetry.space_group_name_H-M   'P 1'
#
loop_
_entity.id
_entity.type
_entity.pdbx_description
1 polymer ?
#
loop_
_entity_poly.entity_id
_entity_poly.type
_entity_poly.pdbx_seq_one_letter_code
_entity_poly.pdbx_strand_id
1 'polypeptide(L)'
;MLSGMTEFERNAFVERISATAIANQAFLKCSISGNPITIDNVISYVGDFIDPANPHLQDLIEKIGNAIDEVFAAAPPHLQVKG
;
A
#
# COMPACT_ATOMS: atom_id res chain seq x y z
N MET A 1 1.65 16.28 -17.89
CA MET A 1 0.23 16.50 -17.59
C MET A 1 -0.55 15.29 -18.08
N LEU A 2 -1.38 14.68 -17.22
CA LEU A 2 -2.37 13.67 -17.64
C LEU A 2 -3.55 14.44 -18.28
N SER A 3 -3.45 14.77 -19.57
CA SER A 3 -4.44 15.59 -20.27
C SER A 3 -5.72 14.80 -20.57
N GLY A 4 -6.88 15.39 -20.30
CA GLY A 4 -8.20 14.81 -20.60
C GLY A 4 -8.98 14.28 -19.41
N MET A 5 -8.38 14.24 -18.21
CA MET A 5 -9.08 13.89 -16.97
C MET A 5 -9.63 15.14 -16.28
N THR A 6 -10.79 14.99 -15.65
CA THR A 6 -11.26 15.92 -14.63
C THR A 6 -10.33 15.90 -13.41
N GLU A 7 -10.41 16.93 -12.58
CA GLU A 7 -9.66 16.98 -11.32
C GLU A 7 -9.97 15.78 -10.41
N PHE A 8 -11.24 15.40 -10.32
CA PHE A 8 -11.67 14.24 -9.55
C PHE A 8 -11.04 12.94 -10.05
N GLU A 9 -11.11 12.67 -11.36
CA GLU A 9 -10.52 11.48 -11.96
C GLU A 9 -9.00 11.43 -11.78
N ARG A 10 -8.33 12.59 -11.93
CA ARG A 10 -6.90 12.71 -11.72
C ARG A 10 -6.53 12.42 -10.27
N ASN A 11 -7.25 12.98 -9.31
CA ASN A 11 -6.98 12.77 -7.89
C ASN A 11 -7.19 11.29 -7.52
N ALA A 12 -8.31 10.68 -7.94
CA ALA A 12 -8.56 9.26 -7.75
C ALA A 12 -7.47 8.37 -8.38
N PHE A 13 -6.99 8.72 -9.57
CA PHE A 13 -5.91 8.01 -10.24
C PHE A 13 -4.58 8.12 -9.48
N VAL A 14 -4.23 9.33 -9.01
CA VAL A 14 -3.02 9.58 -8.24
C VAL A 14 -3.08 8.85 -6.89
N GLU A 15 -4.22 8.88 -6.20
CA GLU A 15 -4.42 8.14 -4.95
C GLU A 15 -4.24 6.64 -5.13
N ARG A 16 -4.81 6.06 -6.19
CA ARG A 16 -4.63 4.64 -6.51
C ARG A 16 -3.16 4.29 -6.72
N ILE A 17 -2.44 5.08 -7.53
CA ILE A 17 -1.00 4.87 -7.75
C ILE A 17 -0.22 4.99 -6.45
N SER A 18 -0.55 6.00 -5.64
CA SER A 18 0.13 6.27 -4.37
C SER A 18 -0.07 5.11 -3.40
N ALA A 19 -1.30 4.60 -3.29
CA ALA A 19 -1.62 3.44 -2.47
C ALA A 19 -0.83 2.19 -2.87
N THR A 20 -0.83 1.85 -4.17
CA THR A 20 -0.07 0.71 -4.69
C THR A 20 1.44 0.89 -4.47
N ALA A 21 1.97 2.10 -4.68
CA ALA A 21 3.39 2.38 -4.48
C ALA A 21 3.81 2.23 -3.01
N ILE A 22 2.99 2.72 -2.08
CA ILE A 22 3.23 2.59 -0.63
C ILE A 22 3.17 1.11 -0.23
N ALA A 23 2.14 0.38 -0.65
CA ALA A 23 2.02 -1.05 -0.38
C ALA A 23 3.26 -1.81 -0.86
N ASN A 24 3.64 -1.65 -2.13
CA ASN A 24 4.83 -2.29 -2.70
C ASN A 24 6.11 -1.98 -1.92
N GLN A 25 6.28 -0.73 -1.47
CA GLN A 25 7.45 -0.37 -0.67
C GLN A 25 7.44 -0.94 0.74
N ALA A 26 6.27 -1.10 1.36
CA ALA A 26 6.16 -1.81 2.62
C ALA A 26 6.53 -3.30 2.47
N PHE A 27 6.07 -3.97 1.41
CA PHE A 27 6.50 -5.34 1.08
C PHE A 27 8.01 -5.45 0.83
N LEU A 28 8.59 -4.51 0.10
CA LEU A 28 10.02 -4.48 -0.17
C LEU A 28 10.82 -4.26 1.13
N LYS A 29 10.35 -3.40 2.03
CA LYS A 29 10.98 -3.17 3.33
C LYS A 29 11.00 -4.43 4.19
N CYS A 30 9.92 -5.21 4.22
CA CYS A 30 9.93 -6.53 4.88
C CYS A 30 11.06 -7.42 4.34
N SER A 31 11.20 -7.48 3.01
CA SER A 31 12.21 -8.30 2.34
C SER A 31 13.64 -7.83 2.67
N ILE A 32 13.90 -6.52 2.64
CA ILE A 32 15.22 -5.94 2.89
C ILE A 32 15.61 -6.06 4.37
N SER A 33 14.66 -5.92 5.29
CA SER A 33 14.92 -6.04 6.73
C SER A 33 15.04 -7.48 7.21
N GLY A 34 14.72 -8.46 6.36
CA GLY A 34 14.68 -9.88 6.71
C GLY A 34 13.45 -10.25 7.56
N ASN A 35 12.46 -9.36 7.68
CA ASN A 35 11.22 -9.64 8.36
C ASN A 35 10.32 -10.54 7.49
N PRO A 36 9.59 -11.50 8.09
CA PRO A 36 8.57 -12.25 7.37
C PRO A 36 7.56 -11.32 6.69
N ILE A 37 7.17 -11.65 5.47
CA ILE A 37 6.12 -10.92 4.76
C ILE A 37 4.77 -11.39 5.31
N THR A 38 4.30 -10.70 6.35
CA THR A 38 2.95 -10.82 6.92
C THR A 38 2.22 -9.49 6.77
N ILE A 39 0.88 -9.51 6.81
CA ILE A 39 0.07 -8.28 6.72
C ILE A 39 0.47 -7.30 7.84
N ASP A 40 0.63 -7.76 9.08
CA ASP A 40 1.00 -6.90 10.21
C ASP A 40 2.37 -6.22 10.04
N ASN A 41 3.36 -6.95 9.53
CA ASN A 41 4.68 -6.40 9.26
C ASN A 41 4.64 -5.37 8.12
N VAL A 42 3.85 -5.65 7.06
CA VAL A 42 3.65 -4.71 5.96
C VAL A 42 2.95 -3.44 6.45
N ILE A 43 1.86 -3.56 7.23
CA ILE A 43 1.16 -2.41 7.82
C ILE A 43 2.10 -1.58 8.69
N SER A 44 2.98 -2.21 9.47
CA SER A 44 3.97 -1.50 10.29
C SER A 44 4.88 -0.60 9.44
N TYR A 45 5.29 -1.05 8.25
CA TYR A 45 6.10 -0.25 7.33
C TYR A 45 5.31 0.79 6.52
N VAL A 46 3.99 0.67 6.41
CA VAL A 46 3.14 1.74 5.83
C VAL A 46 3.26 3.02 6.65
N GLY A 47 3.36 2.90 7.98
CA GLY A 47 3.52 4.02 8.91
C GLY A 47 4.73 4.92 8.63
N ASP A 48 5.73 4.44 7.89
CA ASP A 48 6.89 5.24 7.48
C ASP A 48 6.56 6.25 6.36
N PHE A 49 5.45 6.06 5.65
CA PHE A 49 5.05 6.89 4.50
C PHE A 49 3.86 7.79 4.82
N ILE A 50 3.01 7.35 5.73
CA ILE A 50 1.74 8.00 6.04
C ILE A 50 1.39 7.79 7.51
N ASP A 51 0.88 8.84 8.16
CA ASP A 51 0.36 8.73 9.52
C ASP A 51 -1.04 8.07 9.47
N PRO A 52 -1.21 6.84 9.99
CA PRO A 52 -2.48 6.14 9.97
C PRO A 52 -3.56 6.82 10.84
N ALA A 53 -3.16 7.68 11.79
CA ALA A 53 -4.09 8.43 12.63
C ALA A 53 -4.59 9.73 11.97
N ASN A 54 -4.07 10.09 10.79
CA ASN A 54 -4.47 11.31 10.11
C ASN A 54 -5.91 11.18 9.55
N PRO A 55 -6.88 11.97 10.05
CA PRO A 55 -8.28 11.86 9.62
C PRO A 55 -8.50 12.33 8.18
N HIS A 56 -7.60 13.13 7.62
CA HIS A 56 -7.70 13.62 6.24
C HIS A 56 -7.22 12.62 5.19
N LEU A 57 -6.58 11.53 5.62
CA LEU A 57 -6.01 10.54 4.72
C LEU A 57 -6.70 9.18 4.79
N GLN A 58 -7.86 9.09 5.44
CA GLN A 58 -8.56 7.82 5.67
C GLN A 58 -8.89 7.10 4.35
N ASP A 59 -9.34 7.83 3.32
CA ASP A 59 -9.61 7.24 1.99
C ASP A 59 -8.35 6.66 1.34
N LEU A 60 -7.19 7.30 1.54
CA LEU A 60 -5.92 6.80 1.02
C LEU A 60 -5.44 5.59 1.83
N ILE A 61 -5.60 5.62 3.16
CA ILE A 61 -5.27 4.50 4.05
C ILE A 61 -6.09 3.26 3.69
N GLU A 62 -7.38 3.41 3.43
CA GLU A 62 -8.24 2.33 2.95
C GLU A 62 -7.75 1.76 1.61
N LYS A 63 -7.41 2.64 0.66
CA LYS A 63 -6.83 2.22 -0.64
C LYS A 63 -5.49 1.49 -0.47
N ILE A 64 -4.65 1.90 0.49
CA ILE A 64 -3.40 1.20 0.81
C ILE A 64 -3.70 -0.21 1.34
N GLY A 65 -4.66 -0.34 2.26
CA GLY A 65 -5.09 -1.64 2.77
C GLY A 65 -5.54 -2.58 1.66
N ASN A 66 -6.42 -2.10 0.77
CA ASN A 66 -6.86 -2.86 -0.40
C ASN A 66 -5.69 -3.25 -1.32
N ALA A 67 -4.75 -2.33 -1.55
CA ALA A 67 -3.56 -2.63 -2.35
C ALA A 67 -2.63 -3.66 -1.69
N ILE A 68 -2.53 -3.68 -0.36
CA ILE A 68 -1.79 -4.70 0.38
C ILE A 68 -2.42 -6.07 0.15
N ASP A 69 -3.75 -6.18 0.28
CA ASP A 69 -4.48 -7.42 0.06
C ASP A 69 -4.31 -7.94 -1.36
N GLU A 70 -4.40 -7.06 -2.37
CA GLU A 70 -4.16 -7.40 -3.78
C GLU A 70 -2.75 -7.95 -4.02
N VAL A 71 -1.72 -7.28 -3.48
CA VAL A 71 -0.32 -7.71 -3.61
C VAL A 71 -0.08 -9.03 -2.88
N PHE A 72 -0.64 -9.18 -1.68
CA PHE A 72 -0.51 -10.40 -0.88
C PHE A 72 -1.17 -11.60 -1.59
N ALA A 73 -2.36 -11.41 -2.15
CA ALA A 73 -3.08 -12.44 -2.89
C ALA A 73 -2.36 -12.84 -4.19
N ALA A 74 -1.68 -11.90 -4.84
CA ALA A 74 -0.87 -12.15 -6.03
C ALA A 74 0.50 -12.78 -5.71
N ALA A 75 0.97 -12.70 -4.45
CA ALA A 75 2.26 -13.22 -4.06
C ALA A 75 2.30 -14.76 -4.13
N PRO A 76 3.40 -15.36 -4.63
CA PRO A 76 3.60 -16.81 -4.58
C PRO A 76 3.42 -17.39 -3.16
N PRO A 77 2.87 -18.60 -3.00
CA PRO A 77 2.56 -19.18 -1.69
C PRO A 77 3.77 -19.29 -0.74
N HIS A 78 4.99 -19.38 -1.27
CA HIS A 78 6.22 -19.47 -0.49
C HIS A 78 6.66 -18.13 0.12
N LEU A 79 6.07 -17.01 -0.33
CA LEU A 79 6.28 -15.68 0.25
C LEU A 79 5.15 -15.28 1.21
N GLN A 80 4.03 -16.02 1.23
CA GLN A 80 2.93 -15.82 2.17
C GLN A 80 3.26 -16.55 3.48
N VAL A 81 3.89 -15.84 4.42
CA VAL A 81 4.04 -16.37 5.78
C VAL A 81 2.71 -16.13 6.49
N LYS A 82 1.97 -17.19 6.82
CA LYS A 82 0.81 -17.07 7.71
C LYS A 82 1.33 -16.56 9.05
N GLY A 83 0.98 -15.32 9.41
CA GLY A 83 1.08 -14.84 10.79
C GLY A 83 0.24 -15.71 11.72
#